data_AF-A0A927MLQ0-F1
#
_entry.id   AF-A0A927MLQ0-F1
#
_cell.length_a   1.000
_cell.length_b   1.000
_cell.length_c   1.000
_cell.angle_alpha   90.00
_cell.angle_beta   90.00
_cell.angle_gamma   90.00
#
_symmetry.space_group_name_H-M   'P 1'
#
loop_
_entity.id
_entity.type
_entity.pdbx_description
1 polymer ?
#
loop_
_entity_poly.entity_id
_entity_poly.type
_entity_poly.pdbx_seq_one_letter_code
_entity_poly.pdbx_strand_id
1 'polypeptide(L)'
;MFCSIQKIQNKKVDQFGARKKLEVSETSWFTGGVKRVEYGYRYGFDRFERTILDAYKISIHHSYRQDGKVKKKQWSICTMSHYNLIEGSWYRDYMLHDELQAKLDSMGIDEEELTRLISVKLDPLSEQVKAEFELTEEYQVSQKHKEILISYTKNKQEFENRYGKDTYDYIYNIYGDLMNDDKLKEVIRMRKQQEEDLKNSYKQSQSYSSGSYDYSSLFGDIGGGTYSDEEKKMLNEIYRHASLKFHPDAKSGSSEKMVFLNKMKREWKI
;
A
#
# COMPACT_ATOMS: atom_id res chain seq x y z
N MET A 1 -20.02 27.57 -23.74
CA MET A 1 -20.27 26.23 -24.32
C MET A 1 -21.03 25.41 -23.29
N PHE A 2 -21.53 24.22 -23.62
CA PHE A 2 -22.15 23.35 -22.61
C PHE A 2 -21.90 21.87 -22.89
N CYS A 3 -21.81 21.08 -21.82
CA CYS A 3 -21.76 19.62 -21.92
C CYS A 3 -23.14 19.05 -22.25
N SER A 4 -23.16 18.07 -23.15
CA SER A 4 -24.33 17.29 -23.53
C SER A 4 -23.98 15.81 -23.33
N ILE A 5 -24.71 15.16 -22.42
CA ILE A 5 -24.61 13.73 -22.17
C ILE A 5 -25.85 13.08 -22.76
N GLN A 6 -25.65 12.19 -23.72
CA GLN A 6 -26.72 11.42 -24.35
C GLN A 6 -26.65 9.98 -23.87
N LYS A 7 -27.74 9.48 -23.29
CA LYS A 7 -27.90 8.06 -22.97
C LYS A 7 -28.10 7.26 -24.27
N ILE A 8 -27.31 6.22 -24.44
CA ILE A 8 -27.34 5.25 -25.54
C ILE A 8 -27.23 3.83 -24.97
N GLN A 9 -27.23 2.81 -25.83
CA GLN A 9 -27.09 1.40 -25.44
C GLN A 9 -25.85 0.79 -26.09
N ASN A 10 -25.05 0.07 -25.29
CA ASN A 10 -24.02 -0.82 -25.77
C ASN A 10 -24.65 -2.05 -26.45
N LYS A 11 -23.94 -2.59 -27.44
CA LYS A 11 -24.40 -3.78 -28.17
C LYS A 11 -24.14 -5.10 -27.44
N LYS A 12 -23.23 -5.09 -26.47
CA LYS A 12 -22.79 -6.27 -25.73
C LYS A 12 -22.79 -5.95 -24.24
N VAL A 13 -23.16 -6.95 -23.44
CA VAL A 13 -23.04 -6.91 -21.99
C VAL A 13 -21.57 -6.86 -21.59
N ASP A 14 -21.31 -6.20 -20.46
CA ASP A 14 -20.01 -6.31 -19.81
C ASP A 14 -19.90 -7.71 -19.19
N GLN A 15 -18.83 -8.42 -19.50
CA GLN A 15 -18.59 -9.80 -19.02
C GLN A 15 -17.73 -9.82 -17.75
N PHE A 16 -17.26 -8.66 -17.27
CA PHE A 16 -16.25 -8.54 -16.25
C PHE A 16 -16.79 -8.00 -14.91
N GLY A 17 -18.00 -8.39 -14.54
CA GLY A 17 -18.52 -8.15 -13.19
C GLY A 17 -17.65 -8.74 -12.08
N ALA A 18 -17.87 -8.28 -10.86
CA ALA A 18 -17.11 -8.73 -9.71
C ALA A 18 -17.17 -10.26 -9.55
N ARG A 19 -16.11 -10.83 -8.97
CA ARG A 19 -16.04 -12.26 -8.68
C ARG A 19 -17.02 -12.61 -7.57
N LYS A 20 -17.82 -13.65 -7.74
CA LYS A 20 -18.83 -14.06 -6.75
C LYS A 20 -18.24 -14.67 -5.49
N LYS A 21 -17.04 -15.27 -5.62
CA LYS A 21 -16.38 -15.99 -4.53
C LYS A 21 -14.92 -15.58 -4.42
N LEU A 22 -14.48 -15.46 -3.18
CA LEU A 22 -13.10 -15.48 -2.75
C LEU A 22 -12.90 -16.83 -2.05
N GLU A 23 -11.89 -17.60 -2.44
CA GLU A 23 -11.68 -18.98 -1.98
C GLU A 23 -10.28 -19.12 -1.40
N VAL A 24 -10.14 -19.97 -0.38
CA VAL A 24 -8.82 -20.43 0.08
C VAL A 24 -8.17 -21.25 -1.03
N SER A 25 -6.89 -20.99 -1.28
CA SER A 25 -6.09 -21.80 -2.19
C SER A 25 -4.92 -22.44 -1.45
N GLU A 26 -4.57 -23.66 -1.84
CA GLU A 26 -3.40 -24.36 -1.30
C GLU A 26 -2.34 -24.50 -2.38
N THR A 27 -1.13 -24.06 -2.07
CA THR A 27 0.04 -24.31 -2.90
C THR A 27 0.97 -25.22 -2.13
N SER A 28 1.31 -26.38 -2.71
CA SER A 28 2.21 -27.33 -2.07
C SER A 28 3.39 -27.71 -2.96
N TRP A 29 4.55 -27.86 -2.33
CA TRP A 29 5.79 -28.25 -3.00
C TRP A 29 6.73 -28.94 -2.02
N PHE A 30 7.81 -29.52 -2.52
CA PHE A 30 8.83 -30.17 -1.69
C PHE A 30 10.08 -29.31 -1.60
N THR A 31 10.68 -29.24 -0.41
CA THR A 31 11.98 -28.62 -0.20
C THR A 31 12.78 -29.52 0.74
N GLY A 32 13.91 -30.05 0.27
CA GLY A 32 14.74 -30.97 1.06
C GLY A 32 14.01 -32.24 1.51
N GLY A 33 13.09 -32.77 0.69
CA GLY A 33 12.27 -33.94 1.02
C GLY A 33 11.07 -33.65 1.94
N VAL A 34 10.93 -32.43 2.45
CA VAL A 34 9.80 -32.02 3.30
C VAL A 34 8.72 -31.36 2.45
N LYS A 35 7.47 -31.83 2.57
CA LYS A 35 6.31 -31.18 1.96
C LYS A 35 6.03 -29.87 2.68
N ARG A 36 5.89 -28.79 1.91
CA ARG A 36 5.46 -27.46 2.35
C ARG A 36 4.10 -27.15 1.75
N VAL A 37 3.28 -26.44 2.51
CA VAL A 37 1.95 -25.99 2.10
C VAL A 37 1.78 -24.55 2.53
N GLU A 38 1.44 -23.67 1.59
CA GLU A 38 0.98 -22.31 1.85
C GLU A 38 -0.53 -22.21 1.54
N TYR A 39 -1.23 -21.49 2.41
CA TYR A 39 -2.66 -21.22 2.36
C TYR A 39 -2.89 -19.80 1.86
N GLY A 40 -2.93 -19.66 0.54
CA GLY A 40 -3.24 -18.40 -0.13
C GLY A 40 -4.74 -18.23 -0.37
N TYR A 41 -5.05 -17.42 -1.37
CA TYR A 41 -6.40 -17.28 -1.87
C TYR A 41 -6.43 -17.19 -3.39
N ARG A 42 -7.62 -17.37 -3.94
CA ARG A 42 -7.93 -17.09 -5.32
C ARG A 42 -9.37 -16.60 -5.42
N TYR A 43 -9.68 -15.86 -6.48
CA TYR A 43 -11.07 -15.64 -6.83
C TYR A 43 -11.62 -16.86 -7.57
N GLY A 44 -12.87 -17.22 -7.29
CA GLY A 44 -13.59 -18.23 -8.05
C GLY A 44 -13.78 -17.80 -9.51
N PHE A 45 -14.17 -18.74 -10.38
CA PHE A 45 -14.35 -18.44 -11.80
C PHE A 45 -15.64 -17.67 -12.09
N ASP A 46 -16.66 -17.78 -11.25
CA ASP A 46 -17.95 -17.15 -11.47
C ASP A 46 -17.90 -15.62 -11.23
N ARG A 47 -18.60 -14.88 -12.09
CA ARG A 47 -18.76 -13.43 -12.02
C ARG A 47 -20.23 -13.04 -11.98
N PHE A 48 -20.51 -11.88 -11.40
CA PHE A 48 -21.82 -11.25 -11.55
C PHE A 48 -22.05 -10.87 -13.01
N GLU A 49 -23.27 -11.11 -13.47
CA GLU A 49 -23.69 -10.70 -14.81
C GLU A 49 -24.06 -9.22 -14.78
N ARG A 50 -23.49 -8.48 -15.73
CA ARG A 50 -23.67 -7.04 -15.86
C ARG A 50 -24.60 -6.74 -17.03
N THR A 51 -25.90 -6.85 -16.77
CA THR A 51 -26.95 -6.77 -17.79
C THR A 51 -27.32 -5.35 -18.22
N ILE A 52 -26.86 -4.31 -17.51
CA ILE A 52 -27.17 -2.92 -17.84
C ILE A 52 -26.34 -2.49 -19.05
N LEU A 53 -27.00 -2.26 -20.18
CA LEU A 53 -26.35 -1.85 -21.43
C LEU A 53 -26.22 -0.34 -21.58
N ASP A 54 -26.67 0.43 -20.60
CA ASP A 54 -26.61 1.88 -20.62
C ASP A 54 -25.19 2.38 -20.86
N ALA A 55 -25.06 3.35 -21.75
CA ALA A 55 -23.83 4.10 -21.98
C ALA A 55 -24.15 5.57 -22.23
N TYR A 56 -23.16 6.42 -22.03
CA TYR A 56 -23.31 7.86 -21.94
C TYR A 56 -22.31 8.51 -22.89
N LYS A 57 -22.81 8.99 -24.03
CA LYS A 57 -22.01 9.74 -24.99
C LYS A 57 -21.86 11.17 -24.52
N ILE A 58 -20.63 11.56 -24.21
CA ILE A 58 -20.27 12.88 -23.71
C ILE A 58 -19.79 13.74 -24.88
N SER A 59 -20.36 14.94 -25.00
CA SER A 59 -19.98 15.88 -26.05
C SER A 59 -20.09 17.32 -25.58
N ILE A 60 -19.24 18.20 -26.12
CA ILE A 60 -19.34 19.64 -25.88
C ILE A 60 -20.03 20.28 -27.08
N HIS A 61 -21.04 21.12 -26.80
CA HIS A 61 -21.78 21.87 -27.79
C HIS A 61 -21.50 23.36 -27.66
N HIS A 62 -21.35 24.01 -28.82
CA HIS A 62 -21.25 25.46 -28.92
C HIS A 62 -22.19 25.97 -30.01
N SER A 63 -23.23 26.68 -29.61
CA SER A 63 -24.13 27.40 -30.50
C SER A 63 -23.71 28.86 -30.58
N TYR A 64 -23.63 29.40 -31.79
CA TYR A 64 -23.23 30.80 -32.05
C TYR A 64 -24.01 31.34 -33.25
N ARG A 65 -24.00 32.67 -33.45
CA ARG A 65 -24.60 33.30 -34.62
C ARG A 65 -23.52 33.78 -35.58
N GLN A 66 -23.75 33.54 -36.87
CA GLN A 66 -22.92 34.06 -37.95
C GLN A 66 -23.87 34.51 -39.06
N ASP A 67 -23.76 35.78 -39.49
CA ASP A 67 -24.62 36.38 -40.51
C ASP A 67 -26.12 36.24 -40.20
N GLY A 68 -26.49 36.44 -38.93
CA GLY A 68 -27.86 36.32 -38.43
C GLY A 68 -28.38 34.88 -38.29
N LYS A 69 -27.68 33.87 -38.83
CA LYS A 69 -28.06 32.45 -38.75
C LYS A 69 -27.41 31.77 -37.53
N VAL A 70 -28.17 30.91 -36.86
CA VAL A 70 -27.65 30.07 -35.77
C VAL A 70 -26.82 28.92 -36.37
N LYS A 71 -25.57 28.79 -35.94
CA LYS A 71 -24.66 27.68 -36.25
C LYS A 71 -24.32 26.91 -34.97
N LYS A 72 -23.95 25.64 -35.13
CA LYS A 72 -23.57 24.75 -34.03
C LYS A 72 -22.27 24.02 -34.35
N LYS A 73 -21.33 24.07 -33.40
CA LYS A 73 -20.18 23.15 -33.33
C LYS A 73 -20.44 22.11 -32.25
N GLN A 74 -19.95 20.90 -32.48
CA GLN A 74 -20.04 19.78 -31.55
C GLN A 74 -18.73 19.01 -31.56
N TRP A 75 -18.21 18.74 -30.37
CA TRP A 75 -17.03 17.91 -30.18
C TRP A 75 -17.42 16.68 -29.37
N SER A 76 -17.24 15.50 -29.95
CA SER A 76 -17.37 14.24 -29.22
C SER A 76 -16.16 14.09 -28.28
N ILE A 77 -16.41 13.82 -27.01
CA ILE A 77 -15.36 13.62 -26.00
C ILE A 77 -15.10 12.13 -25.87
N CYS A 78 -16.04 11.40 -25.28
CA CYS A 78 -15.95 9.95 -25.11
C CYS A 78 -17.34 9.33 -24.97
N THR A 79 -17.38 8.01 -24.83
CA THR A 79 -18.58 7.27 -24.43
C THR A 79 -18.21 6.40 -23.25
N MET A 80 -18.91 6.56 -22.14
CA MET A 80 -18.68 5.79 -20.91
C MET A 80 -19.86 4.84 -20.71
N SER A 81 -19.60 3.56 -20.49
CA SER A 81 -20.67 2.64 -20.06
C SER A 81 -21.12 2.97 -18.64
N HIS A 82 -22.31 2.48 -18.26
CA HIS A 82 -22.77 2.48 -16.87
C HIS A 82 -21.69 1.96 -15.91
N TYR A 83 -21.02 0.88 -16.29
CA TYR A 83 -19.97 0.26 -15.47
C TYR A 83 -18.68 1.08 -15.42
N ASN A 84 -18.39 1.91 -16.42
CA ASN A 84 -17.27 2.84 -16.32
C ASN A 84 -17.53 3.96 -15.31
N LEU A 85 -18.78 4.40 -15.16
CA LEU A 85 -19.16 5.41 -14.17
C LEU A 85 -19.03 4.88 -12.75
N ILE A 86 -19.46 3.65 -12.47
CA ILE A 86 -19.35 3.07 -11.12
C ILE A 86 -17.89 2.76 -10.74
N GLU A 87 -17.05 2.41 -11.72
CA GLU A 87 -15.63 2.07 -11.51
C GLU A 87 -14.74 3.31 -11.40
N GLY A 88 -15.32 4.51 -11.54
CA GLY A 88 -14.59 5.77 -11.39
C GLY A 88 -13.65 6.08 -12.55
N SER A 89 -13.95 5.57 -13.76
CA SER A 89 -13.19 5.95 -14.96
C SER A 89 -13.28 7.46 -15.20
N TRP A 90 -12.20 8.06 -15.66
CA TRP A 90 -12.18 9.48 -16.01
C TRP A 90 -12.29 9.66 -17.53
N TYR A 91 -12.91 10.76 -17.99
CA TYR A 91 -13.04 11.02 -19.44
C TYR A 91 -11.66 11.11 -20.14
N ARG A 92 -10.62 11.48 -19.40
CA ARG A 92 -9.24 11.58 -19.89
C ARG A 92 -8.65 10.22 -20.25
N ASP A 93 -9.13 9.13 -19.63
CA ASP A 93 -8.67 7.76 -19.93
C ASP A 93 -9.05 7.31 -21.35
N TYR A 94 -9.93 8.06 -22.02
CA TYR A 94 -10.45 7.75 -23.36
C TYR A 94 -9.80 8.58 -24.48
N MET A 95 -8.83 9.44 -24.17
CA MET A 95 -8.19 10.31 -25.16
C MET A 95 -6.68 10.32 -24.99
N LEU A 96 -5.97 10.25 -26.12
CA LEU A 96 -4.53 10.51 -26.13
C LEU A 96 -4.26 12.00 -25.91
N HIS A 97 -3.09 12.33 -25.39
CA HIS A 97 -2.71 13.71 -25.07
C HIS A 97 -2.86 14.65 -26.27
N ASP A 98 -2.34 14.26 -27.44
CA ASP A 98 -2.41 15.09 -28.66
C ASP A 98 -3.86 15.28 -29.16
N GLU A 99 -4.71 14.25 -28.95
CA GLU A 99 -6.11 14.30 -29.35
C GLU A 99 -6.93 15.24 -28.45
N LEU A 100 -6.60 15.25 -27.16
CA LEU A 100 -7.14 16.21 -26.19
C LEU A 100 -6.69 17.63 -26.56
N GLN A 101 -5.40 17.85 -26.79
CA GLN A 101 -4.87 19.18 -27.12
C GLN A 101 -5.52 19.74 -28.39
N ALA A 102 -5.63 18.94 -29.45
CA ALA A 102 -6.30 19.36 -30.69
C ALA A 102 -7.78 19.75 -30.46
N LYS A 103 -8.49 19.06 -29.57
CA LYS A 103 -9.88 19.41 -29.20
C LYS A 103 -9.93 20.72 -28.40
N LEU A 104 -9.02 20.91 -27.44
CA LEU A 104 -8.91 22.13 -26.64
C LEU A 104 -8.64 23.35 -27.53
N ASP A 105 -7.66 23.24 -28.43
CA ASP A 105 -7.34 24.29 -29.42
C ASP A 105 -8.53 24.59 -30.33
N SER A 106 -9.24 23.56 -30.79
CA SER A 106 -10.45 23.70 -31.63
C SER A 106 -11.60 24.40 -30.90
N MET A 107 -11.72 24.18 -29.59
CA MET A 107 -12.72 24.80 -28.73
C MET A 107 -12.29 26.20 -28.26
N GLY A 108 -10.99 26.49 -28.23
CA GLY A 108 -10.44 27.71 -27.65
C GLY A 108 -10.63 27.76 -26.13
N ILE A 109 -10.50 26.63 -25.44
CA ILE A 109 -10.58 26.50 -23.97
C ILE A 109 -9.39 25.68 -23.46
N ASP A 110 -9.09 25.78 -22.17
CA ASP A 110 -8.10 24.93 -21.50
C ASP A 110 -8.73 23.66 -20.90
N GLU A 111 -7.89 22.75 -20.39
CA GLU A 111 -8.32 21.48 -19.82
C GLU A 111 -9.15 21.67 -18.54
N GLU A 112 -8.89 22.73 -17.76
CA GLU A 112 -9.63 23.03 -16.53
C GLU A 112 -11.08 23.41 -16.87
N GLU A 113 -11.28 24.28 -17.85
CA GLU A 113 -12.60 24.66 -18.33
C GLU A 113 -13.34 23.48 -18.96
N LEU A 114 -12.64 22.62 -19.72
CA LEU A 114 -13.23 21.37 -20.24
C LEU A 114 -13.69 20.46 -19.09
N THR A 115 -12.83 20.27 -18.07
CA THR A 115 -13.14 19.46 -16.89
C THR A 115 -14.39 19.99 -16.20
N ARG A 116 -14.43 21.29 -15.93
CA ARG A 116 -15.56 21.97 -15.30
C ARG A 116 -16.86 21.78 -16.10
N LEU A 117 -16.80 21.96 -17.42
CA LEU A 117 -17.98 21.77 -18.28
C LEU A 117 -18.53 20.34 -18.21
N ILE A 118 -17.66 19.33 -18.16
CA ILE A 118 -18.05 17.92 -18.09
C ILE A 118 -18.59 17.58 -16.70
N SER A 119 -17.83 17.88 -15.65
CA SER A 119 -18.13 17.53 -14.25
C SER A 119 -19.49 18.04 -13.78
N VAL A 120 -19.90 19.25 -14.18
CA VAL A 120 -21.22 19.81 -13.85
C VAL A 120 -22.39 18.87 -14.20
N LYS A 121 -22.25 18.03 -15.22
CA LYS A 121 -23.28 17.05 -15.60
C LYS A 121 -22.90 15.61 -15.32
N LEU A 122 -21.62 15.27 -15.43
CA LEU A 122 -21.16 13.90 -15.29
C LEU A 122 -21.15 13.47 -13.82
N ASP A 123 -20.80 14.35 -12.89
CA ASP A 123 -20.64 13.98 -11.49
C ASP A 123 -21.99 13.59 -10.86
N PRO A 124 -23.08 14.39 -10.97
CA PRO A 124 -24.38 13.99 -10.42
C PRO A 124 -24.94 12.70 -11.05
N LEU A 125 -24.68 12.50 -12.34
CA LEU A 125 -25.06 11.27 -13.03
C LEU A 125 -24.28 10.06 -12.50
N SER A 126 -22.97 10.22 -12.28
CA SER A 126 -22.10 9.18 -11.76
C SER A 126 -22.46 8.83 -10.32
N GLU A 127 -22.78 9.82 -9.49
CA GLU A 127 -23.28 9.65 -8.13
C GLU A 127 -24.59 8.86 -8.11
N GLN A 128 -25.54 9.21 -8.97
CA GLN A 128 -26.80 8.48 -9.07
C GLN A 128 -26.59 7.02 -9.46
N VAL A 129 -25.83 6.79 -10.54
CA VAL A 129 -25.51 5.45 -11.05
C VAL A 129 -24.78 4.62 -10.00
N LYS A 130 -23.85 5.24 -9.26
CA LYS A 130 -23.13 4.60 -8.17
C LYS A 130 -24.04 4.26 -7.00
N ALA A 131 -24.91 5.17 -6.57
CA ALA A 131 -25.86 4.91 -5.48
C ALA A 131 -26.81 3.74 -5.81
N GLU A 132 -27.25 3.62 -7.06
CA GLU A 132 -28.03 2.46 -7.53
C GLU A 132 -27.19 1.17 -7.49
N PHE A 133 -25.93 1.23 -7.90
CA PHE A 133 -25.02 0.08 -7.86
C PHE A 133 -24.69 -0.38 -6.44
N GLU A 134 -24.57 0.54 -5.49
CA GLU A 134 -24.26 0.23 -4.08
C GLU A 134 -25.35 -0.63 -3.41
N LEU A 135 -26.57 -0.64 -3.94
CA LEU A 135 -27.66 -1.50 -3.49
C LEU A 135 -27.59 -2.93 -4.05
N THR A 136 -26.71 -3.20 -5.00
CA THR A 136 -26.61 -4.50 -5.68
C THR A 136 -25.85 -5.54 -4.86
N GLU A 137 -26.15 -6.81 -5.12
CA GLU A 137 -25.40 -7.93 -4.56
C GLU A 137 -23.92 -7.91 -5.01
N GLU A 138 -23.65 -7.50 -6.26
CA GLU A 138 -22.28 -7.38 -6.79
C GLU A 138 -21.43 -6.44 -5.93
N TYR A 139 -21.98 -5.28 -5.57
CA TYR A 139 -21.29 -4.33 -4.71
C TYR A 139 -21.08 -4.89 -3.30
N GLN A 140 -22.13 -5.45 -2.68
CA GLN A 140 -22.04 -6.00 -1.32
C GLN A 140 -20.98 -7.11 -1.22
N VAL A 141 -20.93 -8.02 -2.19
CA VAL A 141 -19.92 -9.09 -2.25
C VAL A 141 -18.52 -8.51 -2.46
N SER A 142 -18.38 -7.50 -3.32
CA SER A 142 -17.10 -6.82 -3.56
C SER A 142 -16.57 -6.14 -2.29
N GLN A 143 -17.44 -5.48 -1.51
CA GLN A 143 -17.04 -4.88 -0.23
C GLN A 143 -16.63 -5.94 0.80
N LYS A 144 -17.39 -7.04 0.92
CA LYS A 144 -17.01 -8.16 1.82
C LYS A 144 -15.63 -8.73 1.46
N HIS A 145 -15.36 -8.95 0.17
CA HIS A 145 -14.04 -9.41 -0.27
C HIS A 145 -12.93 -8.42 0.09
N LYS A 146 -13.18 -7.12 -0.09
CA LYS A 146 -12.23 -6.07 0.28
C LYS A 146 -11.95 -6.06 1.79
N GLU A 147 -12.98 -6.19 2.62
CA GLU A 147 -12.84 -6.27 4.08
C GLU A 147 -12.02 -7.48 4.53
N ILE A 148 -12.25 -8.65 3.92
CA ILE A 148 -11.47 -9.87 4.14
C ILE A 148 -10.00 -9.63 3.79
N LEU A 149 -9.72 -9.05 2.62
CA LEU A 149 -8.34 -8.80 2.17
C LEU A 149 -7.59 -7.77 3.03
N ILE A 150 -8.29 -6.73 3.51
CA ILE A 150 -7.74 -5.75 4.44
C ILE A 150 -7.37 -6.45 5.76
N SER A 151 -8.28 -7.27 6.29
CA SER A 151 -8.08 -8.00 7.55
C SER A 151 -6.94 -9.00 7.42
N TYR A 152 -6.90 -9.77 6.33
CA TYR A 152 -5.80 -10.66 5.99
C TYR A 152 -4.46 -9.94 5.96
N THR A 153 -4.35 -8.84 5.22
CA THR A 153 -3.10 -8.08 5.08
C THR A 153 -2.62 -7.56 6.43
N LYS A 154 -3.54 -7.04 7.25
CA LYS A 154 -3.24 -6.55 8.61
C LYS A 154 -2.76 -7.69 9.51
N ASN A 155 -3.52 -8.78 9.60
CA ASN A 155 -3.20 -9.93 10.45
C ASN A 155 -1.85 -10.55 10.05
N LYS A 156 -1.62 -10.71 8.75
CA LYS A 156 -0.35 -11.17 8.19
C LYS A 156 0.80 -10.28 8.63
N GLN A 157 0.69 -8.97 8.45
CA GLN A 157 1.72 -8.02 8.84
C GLN A 157 2.00 -8.07 10.35
N GLU A 158 0.97 -8.06 11.19
CA GLU A 158 1.10 -8.13 12.65
C GLU A 158 1.78 -9.42 13.11
N PHE A 159 1.38 -10.56 12.54
CA PHE A 159 1.96 -11.85 12.85
C PHE A 159 3.43 -11.93 12.41
N GLU A 160 3.73 -11.56 11.18
CA GLU A 160 5.08 -11.67 10.62
C GLU A 160 6.08 -10.70 11.26
N ASN A 161 5.62 -9.52 11.71
CA ASN A 161 6.44 -8.62 12.52
C ASN A 161 6.89 -9.27 13.84
N ARG A 162 6.06 -10.15 14.41
CA ARG A 162 6.36 -10.83 15.68
C ARG A 162 7.16 -12.11 15.49
N TYR A 163 6.84 -12.88 14.45
CA TYR A 163 7.26 -14.26 14.31
C TYR A 163 8.19 -14.53 13.13
N GLY A 164 8.41 -13.52 12.27
CA GLY A 164 9.28 -13.60 11.11
C GLY A 164 8.50 -13.47 9.81
N LYS A 165 9.16 -12.90 8.79
CA LYS A 165 8.61 -12.68 7.46
C LYS A 165 8.21 -14.01 6.79
N ASP A 166 7.16 -13.96 5.98
CA ASP A 166 6.70 -15.08 5.14
C ASP A 166 6.31 -16.32 5.97
N THR A 167 5.74 -16.12 7.17
CA THR A 167 5.35 -17.22 8.08
C THR A 167 3.84 -17.39 8.21
N TYR A 168 3.05 -16.34 7.99
CA TYR A 168 1.61 -16.36 8.23
C TYR A 168 0.90 -17.37 7.34
N ASP A 169 1.19 -17.37 6.03
CA ASP A 169 0.50 -18.19 5.03
C ASP A 169 0.80 -19.68 5.18
N TYR A 170 1.80 -20.08 5.98
CA TYR A 170 2.02 -21.49 6.33
C TYR A 170 1.11 -21.99 7.46
N ILE A 171 0.46 -21.08 8.16
CA ILE A 171 -0.25 -21.32 9.42
C ILE A 171 -1.73 -20.99 9.28
N TYR A 172 -2.06 -19.84 8.70
CA TYR A 172 -3.41 -19.32 8.60
C TYR A 172 -3.82 -19.13 7.14
N ASN A 173 -5.11 -19.26 6.86
CA ASN A 173 -5.68 -18.91 5.55
C ASN A 173 -6.05 -17.41 5.48
N ILE A 174 -6.64 -16.99 4.35
CA ILE A 174 -7.11 -15.61 4.13
C ILE A 174 -8.17 -15.13 5.14
N TYR A 175 -8.98 -16.02 5.71
CA TYR A 175 -9.98 -15.68 6.72
C TYR A 175 -9.40 -15.63 8.14
N GLY A 176 -8.15 -16.05 8.32
CA GLY A 176 -7.50 -16.16 9.63
C GLY A 176 -7.75 -17.49 10.34
N ASP A 177 -8.31 -18.49 9.66
CA ASP A 177 -8.50 -19.81 10.25
C ASP A 177 -7.15 -20.53 10.38
N LEU A 178 -6.94 -21.22 11.50
CA LEU A 178 -5.73 -22.00 11.73
C LEU A 178 -5.75 -23.27 10.87
N MET A 179 -4.80 -23.35 9.94
CA MET A 179 -4.64 -24.46 9.01
C MET A 179 -3.50 -25.41 9.40
N ASN A 180 -2.51 -24.93 10.16
CA ASN A 180 -1.34 -25.72 10.56
C ASN A 180 -0.88 -25.39 11.99
N ASP A 181 -1.45 -26.12 12.95
CA ASP A 181 -1.15 -25.99 14.38
C ASP A 181 0.31 -26.34 14.72
N ASP A 182 0.90 -27.33 14.05
CA ASP A 182 2.28 -27.74 14.29
C ASP A 182 3.27 -26.65 13.88
N LYS A 183 3.04 -26.00 12.73
CA LYS A 183 3.88 -24.88 12.29
C LYS A 183 3.75 -23.68 13.21
N LEU A 184 2.54 -23.41 13.73
CA LEU A 184 2.33 -22.36 14.73
C LEU A 184 3.16 -22.62 15.99
N LYS A 185 3.10 -23.84 16.54
CA LYS A 185 3.89 -24.24 17.71
C LYS A 185 5.40 -24.12 17.46
N GLU A 186 5.85 -24.55 16.28
CA GLU A 186 7.26 -24.46 15.87
C GLU A 186 7.73 -23.00 15.89
N VAL A 187 6.99 -22.10 15.24
CA VAL A 187 7.33 -20.68 15.11
C VAL A 187 7.30 -19.96 16.46
N ILE A 188 6.31 -20.26 17.32
CA ILE A 188 6.26 -19.73 18.69
C ILE A 188 7.47 -20.20 19.50
N ARG A 189 7.83 -21.49 19.42
CA ARG A 189 8.99 -22.04 20.13
C ARG A 189 10.29 -21.39 19.66
N MET A 190 10.50 -21.25 18.35
CA MET A 190 11.68 -20.58 17.80
C MET A 190 11.79 -19.14 18.29
N ARG A 191 10.67 -18.40 18.33
CA ARG A 191 10.67 -17.03 18.81
C ARG A 191 11.03 -16.92 20.29
N LYS A 192 10.46 -17.80 21.14
CA LYS A 192 10.81 -17.86 22.58
C LYS A 192 12.29 -18.15 22.79
N GLN A 193 12.84 -19.11 22.06
CA GLN A 193 14.27 -19.44 22.15
C GLN A 193 15.14 -18.24 21.78
N GLN A 194 14.82 -17.53 20.69
CA GLN A 194 15.56 -16.32 20.29
C GLN A 194 15.52 -15.23 21.36
N GLU A 195 14.38 -15.02 22.02
CA GLU A 195 14.24 -14.06 23.11
C GLU A 195 15.07 -14.45 24.34
N GLU A 196 15.10 -15.74 24.69
CA GLU A 196 15.94 -16.27 25.76
C GLU A 196 17.43 -16.14 25.45
N ASP A 197 17.85 -16.48 24.24
CA ASP A 197 19.25 -16.37 23.79
C ASP A 197 19.72 -14.90 23.82
N LEU A 198 18.87 -13.96 23.37
CA LEU A 198 19.15 -12.52 23.45
C LEU A 198 19.28 -12.06 24.90
N LYS A 199 18.39 -12.52 25.79
CA LYS A 199 18.42 -12.18 27.22
C LYS A 199 19.68 -12.73 27.90
N ASN A 200 20.06 -13.96 27.57
CA ASN A 200 21.27 -14.59 28.11
C ASN A 200 22.53 -13.89 27.59
N SER A 201 22.61 -13.57 26.31
CA SER A 201 23.69 -12.77 25.72
C SER A 201 23.82 -11.39 26.38
N TYR A 202 22.70 -10.71 26.64
CA TYR A 202 22.69 -9.43 27.35
C TYR A 202 23.19 -9.54 28.80
N LYS A 203 22.80 -10.59 29.53
CA LYS A 203 23.32 -10.85 30.88
C LYS A 203 24.82 -11.17 30.86
N GLN A 204 25.27 -11.95 29.87
CA GLN A 204 26.67 -12.30 29.72
C GLN A 204 27.52 -11.05 29.46
N SER A 205 27.08 -10.18 28.54
CA SER A 205 27.76 -8.92 28.22
C SER A 205 27.80 -7.94 29.40
N GLN A 206 26.76 -7.89 30.24
CA GLN A 206 26.83 -7.16 31.51
C GLN A 206 27.86 -7.75 32.48
N SER A 207 27.97 -9.08 32.57
CA SER A 207 28.97 -9.71 33.45
C SER A 207 30.41 -9.43 32.97
N TYR A 208 30.63 -9.38 31.65
CA TYR A 208 31.92 -9.01 31.05
C TYR A 208 32.23 -7.51 31.19
N SER A 209 31.21 -6.66 31.27
CA SER A 209 31.36 -5.21 31.52
C SER A 209 31.49 -4.86 33.01
N SER A 210 31.16 -5.77 33.93
CA SER A 210 31.45 -5.64 35.37
C SER A 210 32.85 -6.13 35.76
N GLY A 211 33.60 -6.69 34.80
CA GLY A 211 35.04 -6.88 34.94
C GLY A 211 35.74 -5.53 34.88
N SER A 212 35.87 -4.90 36.04
CA SER A 212 36.71 -3.72 36.29
C SER A 212 38.08 -3.90 35.64
N TYR A 213 38.28 -3.29 34.48
CA TYR A 213 39.60 -2.80 34.10
C TYR A 213 39.68 -1.37 34.56
N ASP A 214 40.24 -1.21 35.75
CA ASP A 214 40.65 0.06 36.32
C ASP A 214 41.71 0.68 35.41
N TYR A 215 41.27 1.51 34.47
CA TYR A 215 42.12 2.34 33.63
C TYR A 215 42.18 3.77 34.18
N SER A 216 42.19 3.91 35.51
CA SER A 216 42.39 5.18 36.22
C SER A 216 43.81 5.75 36.06
N SER A 217 44.76 5.01 35.46
CA SER A 217 46.19 5.37 35.50
C SER A 217 46.78 6.01 34.24
N LEU A 218 46.03 6.25 33.15
CA LEU A 218 46.68 6.57 31.88
C LEU A 218 46.25 7.85 31.14
N PHE A 219 45.31 8.65 31.63
CA PHE A 219 45.09 9.99 31.07
C PHE A 219 44.81 11.01 32.16
N GLY A 220 45.81 11.88 32.36
CA GLY A 220 45.73 13.03 33.23
C GLY A 220 44.63 14.01 32.82
N ASP A 221 44.14 14.69 33.83
CA ASP A 221 43.21 15.80 33.78
C ASP A 221 43.59 16.83 32.71
N ILE A 222 42.79 16.93 31.63
CA ILE A 222 42.78 18.06 30.70
C ILE A 222 41.34 18.35 30.24
N GLY A 223 40.71 19.32 30.92
CA GLY A 223 39.91 20.41 30.32
C GLY A 223 38.61 20.09 29.57
N GLY A 224 37.46 20.34 30.22
CA GLY A 224 36.25 20.94 29.61
C GLY A 224 35.38 20.07 28.69
N GLY A 225 34.55 19.19 29.26
CA GLY A 225 33.32 18.70 28.60
C GLY A 225 32.11 19.24 29.36
N THR A 226 31.19 19.91 28.68
CA THR A 226 30.06 20.66 29.28
C THR A 226 28.86 19.81 29.70
N TYR A 227 28.93 18.49 29.55
CA TYR A 227 27.82 17.60 29.87
C TYR A 227 27.80 17.23 31.35
N SER A 228 26.64 17.39 31.98
CA SER A 228 26.33 16.86 33.32
C SER A 228 26.42 15.33 33.35
N ASP A 229 26.49 14.75 34.55
CA ASP A 229 26.60 13.31 34.71
C ASP A 229 25.34 12.57 34.23
N GLU A 230 24.16 13.20 34.33
CA GLU A 230 22.91 12.72 33.75
C GLU A 230 22.96 12.73 32.22
N GLU A 231 23.47 13.80 31.60
CA GLU A 231 23.63 13.87 30.14
C GLU A 231 24.66 12.86 29.63
N LYS A 232 25.75 12.61 30.37
CA LYS A 232 26.72 11.57 30.03
C LYS A 232 26.11 10.16 30.08
N LYS A 233 25.15 9.91 30.98
CA LYS A 233 24.40 8.64 30.99
C LYS A 233 23.55 8.50 29.73
N MET A 234 22.86 9.56 29.32
CA MET A 234 22.07 9.58 28.09
C MET A 234 22.95 9.41 26.85
N LEU A 235 24.09 10.11 26.78
CA LEU A 235 25.05 9.98 25.68
C LEU A 235 25.65 8.57 25.61
N ASN A 236 25.90 7.93 26.75
CA ASN A 236 26.33 6.53 26.80
C ASN A 236 25.29 5.56 26.26
N GLU A 237 24.02 5.80 26.57
CA GLU A 237 22.91 5.02 26.03
C GLU A 237 22.79 5.20 24.52
N ILE A 238 22.86 6.43 24.03
CA ILE A 238 22.86 6.77 22.59
C ILE A 238 24.03 6.09 21.88
N TYR A 239 25.24 6.19 22.44
CA TYR A 239 26.43 5.53 21.90
C TYR A 239 26.26 4.02 21.83
N ARG A 240 25.72 3.37 22.87
CA ARG A 240 25.47 1.93 22.88
C ARG A 240 24.50 1.50 21.78
N HIS A 241 23.38 2.20 21.63
CA HIS A 241 22.40 1.88 20.59
C HIS A 241 22.93 2.10 19.18
N ALA A 242 23.66 3.19 18.96
CA ALA A 242 24.31 3.47 17.67
C ALA A 242 25.41 2.44 17.34
N SER A 243 26.21 2.06 18.34
CA SER A 243 27.30 1.09 18.20
C SER A 243 26.78 -0.30 17.79
N LEU A 244 25.71 -0.77 18.43
CA LEU A 244 25.05 -2.03 18.06
C LEU A 244 24.52 -2.04 16.62
N LYS A 245 24.04 -0.90 16.13
CA LYS A 245 23.48 -0.77 14.78
C LYS A 245 24.54 -0.63 13.69
N PHE A 246 25.65 0.06 14.00
CA PHE A 246 26.71 0.35 13.05
C PHE A 246 27.87 -0.64 13.11
N HIS A 247 27.90 -1.55 14.09
CA HIS A 247 28.91 -2.60 14.21
C HIS A 247 29.13 -3.32 12.87
N PRO A 248 30.36 -3.58 12.42
CA PRO A 248 30.63 -4.20 11.12
C PRO A 248 29.94 -5.55 10.92
N ASP A 249 29.69 -6.26 12.03
CA ASP A 249 29.01 -7.57 12.02
C ASP A 249 27.48 -7.47 12.00
N ALA A 250 26.90 -6.27 12.11
CA ALA A 250 25.47 -6.07 11.98
C ALA A 250 25.05 -6.05 10.51
N LYS A 251 23.83 -6.52 10.21
CA LYS A 251 23.29 -6.59 8.84
C LYS A 251 23.25 -5.24 8.10
N SER A 252 23.24 -4.13 8.84
CA SER A 252 23.33 -2.74 8.33
C SER A 252 24.60 -2.02 8.79
N GLY A 253 25.65 -2.79 9.12
CA GLY A 253 26.90 -2.31 9.69
C GLY A 253 27.70 -1.42 8.75
N SER A 254 28.56 -0.58 9.32
CA SER A 254 29.49 0.27 8.57
C SER A 254 30.69 0.63 9.43
N SER A 255 31.87 0.17 9.02
CA SER A 255 33.15 0.47 9.68
C SER A 255 33.44 1.97 9.73
N GLU A 256 33.11 2.70 8.66
CA GLU A 256 33.25 4.16 8.60
C GLU A 256 32.37 4.89 9.62
N LYS A 257 31.10 4.48 9.76
CA LYS A 257 30.19 5.04 10.78
C LYS A 257 30.63 4.70 12.20
N MET A 258 31.24 3.54 12.41
CA MET A 258 31.83 3.16 13.69
C MET A 258 33.06 3.99 14.04
N VAL A 259 33.93 4.28 13.08
CA VAL A 259 35.07 5.18 13.27
C VAL A 259 34.60 6.59 13.63
N PHE A 260 33.55 7.08 12.97
CA PHE A 260 32.93 8.37 13.29
C PHE A 260 32.30 8.39 14.68
N LEU A 261 31.55 7.34 15.05
CA LEU A 261 30.94 7.22 16.38
C LEU A 261 32.00 7.15 17.50
N ASN A 262 33.13 6.49 17.25
CA ASN A 262 34.27 6.46 18.18
C ASN A 262 35.00 7.80 18.28
N LYS A 263 34.93 8.66 17.25
CA LYS A 263 35.37 10.05 17.34
C LYS A 263 34.44 10.85 18.26
N MET A 264 33.12 10.72 18.08
CA MET A 264 32.15 11.40 18.95
C MET A 264 32.27 10.97 20.40
N LYS A 265 32.46 9.67 20.68
CA LYS A 265 32.68 9.16 22.04
C LYS A 265 33.82 9.90 22.76
N ARG A 266 34.95 10.08 22.05
CA ARG A 266 36.11 10.82 22.57
C ARG A 266 35.81 12.30 22.80
N GLU A 267 35.03 12.92 21.91
CA GLU A 267 34.60 14.32 22.05
C GLU A 267 33.59 14.50 23.20
N TRP A 268 32.72 13.52 23.43
CA TRP A 268 31.76 13.49 24.54
C TRP A 268 32.38 13.10 25.89
N LYS A 269 33.62 12.59 25.87
CA LYS A 269 34.35 12.11 27.05
C LYS A 269 33.59 11.04 27.83
N ILE A 270 32.99 10.09 27.09
CA ILE A 270 32.35 8.88 27.62
C ILE A 270 33.05 7.62 27.12
#